data_AF-A0A1V4ZZ53-F1
#
_entry.id   AF-A0A1V4ZZ53-F1
#
_cell.length_a   1.000
_cell.length_b   1.000
_cell.length_c   1.000
_cell.angle_alpha   90.00
_cell.angle_beta   90.00
_cell.angle_gamma   90.00
#
_symmetry.space_group_name_H-M   'P 1'
#
loop_
_entity.id
_entity.type
_entity.pdbx_description
1 polymer ?
#
loop_
_entity_poly.entity_id
_entity_poly.type
_entity_poly.pdbx_seq_one_letter_code
_entity_poly.pdbx_strand_id
1 'polypeptide(L)' 'MASSYKCARCKQKVEIDVNVRCPYCGHRILFKERGAAIKELKAR' A
#
# COMPACT_ATOMS: atom_id res chain seq x y z
N MET A 1 -8.33 7.70 -9.24
CA MET A 1 -8.00 7.96 -7.82
C MET A 1 -6.71 7.21 -7.54
N ALA A 2 -5.57 7.90 -7.47
CA ALA A 2 -4.28 7.27 -7.22
C ALA A 2 -4.29 6.68 -5.79
N SER A 3 -4.45 5.37 -5.68
CA SER A 3 -4.33 4.68 -4.41
C SER A 3 -2.85 4.54 -4.05
N SER A 4 -2.44 5.13 -2.92
CA SER A 4 -1.10 4.92 -2.38
C SER A 4 -0.94 3.46 -1.97
N TYR A 5 0.09 2.80 -2.49
CA TYR A 5 0.47 1.45 -2.12
C TYR A 5 1.81 1.45 -1.43
N LYS A 6 2.05 0.44 -0.60
CA LYS A 6 3.32 0.22 0.08
C LYS A 6 3.96 -1.04 -0.46
N CYS A 7 5.21 -0.96 -0.92
CA CYS A 7 5.91 -2.15 -1.39
C CYS A 7 6.23 -3.11 -0.24
N ALA A 8 6.01 -4.41 -0.45
CA ALA A 8 6.31 -5.43 0.55
C ALA A 8 7.81 -5.52 0.91
N ARG A 9 8.70 -5.19 -0.04
CA ARG A 9 10.15 -5.35 0.13
C ARG A 9 10.83 -4.06 0.60
N CYS A 10 10.77 -2.98 -0.18
CA CYS A 10 11.44 -1.73 0.16
C CYS A 10 10.64 -0.86 1.14
N LYS A 11 9.37 -1.22 1.44
CA LYS A 11 8.47 -0.50 2.37
C LYS A 11 8.19 0.96 1.99
N GLN A 12 8.63 1.41 0.82
CA GLN A 12 8.35 2.73 0.26
C GLN A 12 6.88 2.85 -0.13
N LYS A 13 6.34 4.05 0.03
CA LYS A 13 5.05 4.43 -0.56
C LYS A 13 5.23 4.69 -2.05
N VAL A 14 4.37 4.12 -2.86
CA VAL A 14 4.40 4.18 -4.31
C VAL A 14 2.99 4.43 -4.81
N GLU A 15 2.84 5.42 -5.67
CA GLU A 15 1.60 5.66 -6.41
C GLU A 15 1.68 4.93 -7.73
N ILE A 16 0.66 4.12 -8.02
CA ILE A 16 0.68 3.19 -9.16
C ILE A 16 -0.72 3.15 -9.75
N ASP A 17 -0.79 3.30 -11.08
CA ASP A 17 -2.07 3.40 -11.80
C ASP A 17 -2.39 2.12 -12.58
N VAL A 18 -1.45 1.58 -13.38
CA VAL A 18 -1.73 0.46 -14.31
C VAL A 18 -0.74 -0.71 -14.20
N ASN A 19 0.51 -0.48 -13.78
CA ASN A 19 1.56 -1.50 -13.79
C ASN A 19 2.00 -1.88 -12.38
N VAL A 20 1.72 -3.12 -11.95
CA VAL A 20 1.98 -3.64 -10.59
C VAL A 20 3.46 -3.95 -10.38
N ARG A 21 4.32 -2.93 -10.49
CA ARG A 21 5.77 -3.05 -10.28
C ARG A 21 6.28 -1.87 -9.48
N CYS A 22 6.97 -2.15 -8.37
CA CYS A 22 7.61 -1.10 -7.58
C CYS A 22 8.77 -0.46 -8.39
N PRO A 23 8.79 0.87 -8.58
CA PRO A 23 9.84 1.56 -9.32
C PRO A 23 11.22 1.49 -8.63
N TYR A 24 11.26 1.27 -7.32
CA TYR A 24 12.50 1.27 -6.55
C TYR A 24 13.22 -0.09 -6.50
N CYS A 25 12.47 -1.20 -6.44
CA CYS A 25 13.05 -2.52 -6.23
C CYS A 25 12.57 -3.59 -7.22
N GLY A 26 11.69 -3.22 -8.17
CA GLY A 26 11.15 -4.13 -9.18
C GLY A 26 10.19 -5.20 -8.66
N HIS A 27 9.91 -5.22 -7.35
CA HIS A 27 9.02 -6.19 -6.72
C HIS A 27 7.56 -5.93 -7.08
N ARG A 28 6.76 -7.00 -7.22
CA ARG A 28 5.37 -6.92 -7.72
C ARG A 28 4.31 -7.04 -6.62
N ILE A 29 4.71 -7.23 -5.36
CA ILE A 29 3.78 -7.34 -4.23
C ILE A 29 3.69 -5.99 -3.52
N LEU A 30 2.46 -5.49 -3.43
CA LEU A 30 2.11 -4.16 -2.95
C LEU A 30 0.95 -4.28 -1.96
N PHE A 31 1.04 -3.59 -0.84
CA PHE A 31 -0.01 -3.51 0.18
C PHE A 31 -0.76 -2.19 0.07
N LYS A 32 -2.08 -2.23 0.15
CA LYS A 32 -2.88 -1.01 0.28
C LYS A 32 -2.62 -0.37 1.64
N GLU A 33 -2.50 0.94 1.69
CA GLU A 33 -2.36 1.63 2.97
C GLU A 33 -3.62 1.50 3.83
N ARG A 34 -3.43 1.53 5.15
CA ARG A 34 -4.54 1.57 6.10
C ARG A 34 -5.31 2.86 5.86
N GLY A 35 -6.64 2.77 5.78
CA GLY A 35 -7.49 3.95 5.73
C GLY A 35 -7.29 4.82 6.98
N ALA A 36 -7.44 6.14 6.83
CA ALA A 36 -7.30 7.09 7.93
C ALA A 36 -8.40 6.95 9.01
N ALA A 37 -9.48 6.25 8.70
CA ALA A 37 -10.58 6.03 9.63
C ALA A 37 -10.16 5.10 10.78
N ILE A 38 -10.44 5.54 12.01
CA ILE A 38 -10.30 4.72 13.20
C ILE A 38 -11.44 3.71 13.19
N LYS A 39 -11.10 2.42 13.26
CA LYS A 39 -12.08 1.35 13.38
C LYS A 39 -12.31 1.08 14.87
N GLU A 40 -13.48 1.45 15.39
CA GLU A 40 -13.87 1.10 16.75
C GLU A 40 -14.23 -0.40 16.82
N LEU A 41 -13.60 -1.13 17.74
CA LEU A 41 -13.89 -2.52 18.04
C LEU A 41 -14.17 -2.65 19.53
N LYS A 42 -15.26 -3.34 19.89
CA LYS A 42 -15.52 -3.72 21.28
C LYS A 42 -14.49 -4.77 21.69
N ALA A 43 -13.73 -4.48 22.74
CA ALA A 43 -12.98 -5.51 23.46
C ALA A 43 -14.00 -6.47 24.09
N ARG A 44 -13.68 -7.77 24.06
CA ARG A 44 -14.57 -8.82 24.54
C ARG A 44 -14.88 -8.67 26.02
#